data_AF-A0A8E2F032-F1
#
_entry.id   AF-A0A8E2F032-F1
#
_cell.length_a   1.000
_cell.length_b   1.000
_cell.length_c   1.000
_cell.angle_alpha   90.00
_cell.angle_beta   90.00
_cell.angle_gamma   90.00
#
_symmetry.space_group_name_H-M   'P 1'
#
loop_
_entity.id
_entity.type
_entity.pdbx_description
1 polymer ?
#
loop_
_entity_poly.entity_id
_entity_poly.type
_entity_poly.pdbx_seq_one_letter_code
_entity_poly.pdbx_strand_id
1 'polypeptide(L)'
;MSAAPGAPPVPKNQEQISSSNKDSDDLINDTFTLVLDRVDEPGPGPTTLECKFTYTWDPEKDEGYAQLDSVDGSVQNPPLPITLNPAGIKGELAFFGSAKGESNAIKLPDGLTTIIYSAWLVIKDDQNMASFKLGLDGKLILSTENWPEDSKWKEAA
;
A
#
# COMPACT_ATOMS: atom_id res chain seq x y z
N MET A 1 48.70 38.45 36.09
CA MET A 1 47.29 38.71 36.39
C MET A 1 46.84 39.88 35.55
N SER A 2 46.04 39.65 34.51
CA SER A 2 45.31 40.71 33.81
C SER A 2 44.03 40.10 33.24
N ALA A 3 42.92 40.61 33.73
CA ALA A 3 41.57 40.27 33.33
C ALA A 3 41.24 40.87 31.96
N ALA A 4 40.51 40.12 31.13
CA ALA A 4 39.93 40.61 29.89
C ALA A 4 38.69 41.50 30.16
N PRO A 5 38.48 42.57 29.37
CA PRO A 5 37.31 43.45 29.49
C PRO A 5 36.10 42.93 28.72
N GLY A 6 34.90 43.30 29.21
CA GLY A 6 33.60 42.80 28.80
C GLY A 6 33.11 43.19 27.40
N ALA A 7 32.16 42.39 26.91
CA ALA A 7 31.38 42.65 25.71
C ALA A 7 30.02 43.31 26.08
N PRO A 8 29.48 44.21 25.23
CA PRO A 8 28.21 44.91 25.47
C PRO A 8 26.96 44.05 25.12
N PRO A 9 25.76 44.42 25.59
CA PRO A 9 24.54 43.64 25.42
C PRO A 9 23.93 43.75 24.01
N VAL A 10 23.41 42.63 23.51
CA VAL A 10 22.67 42.52 22.25
C VAL A 10 21.21 42.98 22.45
N PRO A 11 20.64 43.84 21.59
CA PRO A 11 19.25 44.25 21.70
C PRO A 11 18.29 43.13 21.22
N LYS A 12 17.19 42.97 21.97
CA LYS A 12 16.03 42.14 21.63
C LYS A 12 15.09 42.89 20.66
N ASN A 13 14.35 42.08 19.89
CA ASN A 13 13.19 42.37 19.04
C ASN A 13 13.50 42.73 17.58
N GLN A 14 13.16 41.80 16.68
CA GLN A 14 12.03 42.01 15.77
C GLN A 14 11.21 40.73 15.67
N GLU A 15 9.92 40.86 15.94
CA GLU A 15 8.88 39.85 15.76
C GLU A 15 8.85 39.41 14.29
N GLN A 16 9.13 38.13 14.05
CA GLN A 16 8.80 37.49 12.79
C GLN A 16 7.34 37.07 12.89
N ILE A 17 6.45 37.91 12.36
CA ILE A 17 5.05 37.57 12.12
C ILE A 17 5.06 36.51 11.02
N SER A 18 5.10 35.24 11.42
CA SER A 18 4.83 34.13 10.51
C SER A 18 3.34 34.15 10.19
N SER A 19 3.00 34.71 9.04
CA SER A 19 1.71 34.48 8.39
C SER A 19 1.56 32.98 8.15
N SER A 20 0.74 32.32 8.97
CA SER A 20 0.30 30.95 8.69
C SER A 20 -0.65 30.99 7.49
N ASN A 21 -0.12 30.73 6.30
CA ASN A 21 -0.95 30.32 5.17
C ASN A 21 -1.60 28.98 5.55
N LYS A 22 -2.91 28.99 5.72
CA LYS A 22 -3.77 27.80 5.64
C LYS A 22 -3.72 27.33 4.19
N ASP A 23 -3.00 26.25 3.93
CA ASP A 23 -3.20 25.34 2.80
C ASP A 23 -2.47 24.05 3.22
N SER A 24 -3.20 23.13 3.84
CA SER A 24 -2.69 21.79 4.14
C SER A 24 -3.55 20.82 3.35
N ASP A 25 -3.14 20.58 2.11
CA ASP A 25 -3.46 19.38 1.34
C ASP A 25 -2.97 18.17 2.16
N ASP A 26 -3.80 17.68 3.10
CA ASP A 26 -3.45 16.51 3.92
C ASP A 26 -3.60 15.23 3.09
N LEU A 27 -2.66 15.04 2.17
CA LEU A 27 -2.44 13.77 1.48
C LEU A 27 -2.20 12.65 2.52
N ILE A 28 -3.06 11.65 2.50
CA ILE A 28 -2.92 10.46 3.32
C ILE A 28 -1.86 9.58 2.67
N ASN A 29 -0.84 9.20 3.44
CA ASN A 29 0.19 8.26 3.03
C ASN A 29 0.40 7.25 4.16
N ASP A 30 0.30 5.97 3.84
CA ASP A 30 0.48 4.92 4.83
C ASP A 30 1.10 3.66 4.21
N THR A 31 1.80 2.90 5.05
CA THR A 31 2.48 1.66 4.69
C THR A 31 2.16 0.60 5.73
N PHE A 32 1.68 -0.55 5.28
CA PHE A 32 1.30 -1.65 6.16
C PHE A 32 1.58 -3.01 5.52
N THR A 33 1.52 -4.05 6.35
CA THR A 33 1.69 -5.44 5.92
C THR A 33 0.40 -6.21 6.16
N LEU A 34 -0.01 -7.02 5.19
CA LEU A 34 -1.13 -7.93 5.28
C LEU A 34 -0.67 -9.37 5.05
N VAL A 35 -1.25 -10.30 5.79
CA VAL A 35 -1.05 -11.74 5.56
C VAL A 35 -2.27 -12.29 4.86
N LEU A 36 -2.07 -12.88 3.69
CA LEU A 36 -3.08 -13.54 2.88
C LEU A 36 -2.97 -15.05 3.12
N ASP A 37 -3.69 -15.56 4.11
CA ASP A 37 -3.65 -16.95 4.58
C ASP A 37 -5.00 -17.68 4.44
N ARG A 38 -6.06 -16.97 4.04
CA ARG A 38 -7.36 -17.57 3.72
C ARG A 38 -7.41 -17.98 2.26
N VAL A 39 -7.67 -19.26 2.01
CA VAL A 39 -7.88 -19.80 0.66
C VAL A 39 -9.37 -19.73 0.31
N ASP A 40 -9.74 -18.80 -0.59
CA ASP A 40 -11.12 -18.65 -1.06
C ASP A 40 -11.42 -19.59 -2.26
N GLU A 41 -10.42 -19.83 -3.11
CA GLU A 41 -10.49 -20.79 -4.21
C GLU A 41 -9.15 -21.55 -4.30
N PRO A 42 -9.15 -22.89 -4.25
CA PRO A 42 -7.91 -23.66 -4.24
C PRO A 42 -7.30 -23.76 -5.64
N GLY A 43 -5.98 -23.65 -5.72
CA GLY A 43 -5.22 -23.83 -6.95
C GLY A 43 -3.74 -24.09 -6.66
N PRO A 44 -2.93 -24.35 -7.71
CA PRO A 44 -1.48 -24.53 -7.53
C PRO A 44 -0.83 -23.20 -7.14
N GLY A 45 -0.07 -23.19 -6.05
CA GLY A 45 0.66 -22.00 -5.60
C GLY A 45 0.91 -21.99 -4.09
N PRO A 46 1.31 -20.83 -3.54
CA PRO A 46 1.49 -20.68 -2.10
C PRO A 46 0.14 -20.77 -1.38
N THR A 47 0.15 -21.13 -0.11
CA THR A 47 -1.05 -21.13 0.75
C THR A 47 -1.10 -19.93 1.68
N THR A 48 -0.01 -19.18 1.78
CA THR A 48 0.13 -17.97 2.57
C THR A 48 1.04 -16.99 1.84
N LEU A 49 0.77 -15.70 1.94
CA LEU A 49 1.66 -14.64 1.45
C LEU A 49 1.66 -13.46 2.42
N GLU A 50 2.83 -12.96 2.81
CA GLU A 50 2.98 -11.69 3.52
C GLU A 50 3.22 -10.56 2.52
N CYS A 51 2.27 -9.65 2.37
CA CYS A 51 2.27 -8.58 1.37
C CYS A 51 2.44 -7.23 2.04
N LYS A 52 3.47 -6.48 1.65
CA LYS A 52 3.66 -5.09 2.10
C LYS A 52 3.08 -4.13 1.07
N PHE A 53 2.23 -3.22 1.51
CA PHE A 53 1.64 -2.19 0.67
C PHE A 53 1.99 -0.81 1.15
N THR A 54 2.07 0.12 0.19
CA THR A 54 2.05 1.56 0.44
C THR A 54 0.89 2.16 -0.35
N TYR A 55 0.13 3.07 0.25
CA TYR A 55 -0.90 3.82 -0.50
C TYR A 55 -0.82 5.31 -0.24
N THR A 56 -1.25 6.05 -1.24
CA THR A 56 -1.44 7.50 -1.21
C THR A 56 -2.88 7.81 -1.58
N TRP A 57 -3.53 8.69 -0.83
CA TRP A 57 -4.90 9.13 -1.07
C TRP A 57 -5.07 10.63 -0.83
N ASP A 58 -5.67 11.31 -1.79
CA ASP A 58 -6.09 12.71 -1.73
C ASP A 58 -7.63 12.73 -1.52
N PRO A 59 -8.12 12.96 -0.28
CA PRO A 59 -9.54 12.97 0.00
C PRO A 59 -10.28 14.17 -0.60
N GLU A 60 -9.59 15.24 -0.99
CA GLU A 60 -10.22 16.40 -1.62
C GLU A 60 -10.50 16.15 -3.09
N LYS A 61 -9.59 15.45 -3.77
CA LYS A 61 -9.71 15.09 -5.19
C LYS A 61 -10.35 13.74 -5.43
N ASP A 62 -10.58 12.94 -4.39
CA ASP A 62 -11.09 11.57 -4.48
C ASP A 62 -10.20 10.70 -5.39
N GLU A 63 -8.89 10.90 -5.30
CA GLU A 63 -7.89 10.23 -6.14
C GLU A 63 -6.71 9.68 -5.32
N GLY A 64 -6.00 8.71 -5.87
CA GLY A 64 -4.85 8.11 -5.21
C GLY A 64 -4.36 6.88 -5.94
N TYR A 65 -3.50 6.11 -5.27
CA TYR A 65 -3.03 4.81 -5.76
C TYR A 65 -2.48 3.99 -4.58
N ALA A 66 -2.35 2.69 -4.80
CA ALA A 66 -1.60 1.82 -3.91
C ALA A 66 -0.53 1.03 -4.70
N GLN A 67 0.53 0.66 -4.02
CA GLN A 67 1.63 -0.14 -4.53
C GLN A 67 1.80 -1.37 -3.66
N LEU A 68 2.03 -2.51 -4.31
CA LEU A 68 2.52 -3.70 -3.65
C LEU A 68 4.05 -3.63 -3.63
N ASP A 69 4.64 -3.38 -2.47
CA ASP A 69 6.09 -3.14 -2.32
C ASP A 69 6.88 -4.45 -2.30
N SER A 70 6.37 -5.47 -1.60
CA SER A 70 7.02 -6.77 -1.47
C SER A 70 6.04 -7.89 -1.14
N VAL A 71 6.41 -9.13 -1.48
CA VAL A 71 5.70 -10.36 -1.11
C VAL A 71 6.70 -11.31 -0.45
N ASP A 72 6.43 -11.78 0.77
CA ASP A 72 7.30 -12.62 1.61
C ASP A 72 8.74 -12.08 1.71
N GLY A 73 8.88 -10.76 1.88
CA GLY A 73 10.17 -10.09 1.92
C GLY A 73 10.94 -10.12 0.59
N SER A 74 10.33 -10.56 -0.52
CA SER A 74 10.93 -10.48 -1.85
C SER A 74 11.10 -9.01 -2.23
N VAL A 75 12.34 -8.53 -2.19
CA VAL A 75 12.69 -7.24 -2.80
C VAL A 75 12.98 -7.52 -4.26
N GLN A 76 12.00 -7.31 -5.13
CA GLN A 76 12.24 -7.42 -6.56
C GLN A 76 12.97 -6.17 -7.06
N ASN A 77 13.99 -6.38 -7.88
CA ASN A 77 14.59 -5.32 -8.69
C ASN A 77 14.54 -5.77 -10.16
N PRO A 78 13.65 -5.19 -11.00
CA PRO A 78 12.83 -3.99 -10.72
C PRO A 78 11.70 -4.23 -9.69
N PRO A 79 11.17 -3.16 -9.06
CA PRO A 79 10.06 -3.25 -8.10
C PRO A 79 8.87 -3.99 -8.68
N LEU A 80 8.06 -4.59 -7.80
CA LEU A 80 6.91 -5.39 -8.20
C LEU A 80 6.02 -4.61 -9.19
N PRO A 81 5.64 -5.21 -10.33
CA PRO A 81 5.03 -4.49 -11.44
C PRO A 81 3.57 -4.06 -11.21
N ILE A 82 3.03 -4.22 -10.00
CA ILE A 82 1.60 -4.03 -9.73
C ILE A 82 1.38 -2.72 -8.98
N THR A 83 0.98 -1.71 -9.76
CA THR A 83 0.28 -0.54 -9.24
C THR A 83 -1.21 -0.83 -9.20
N LEU A 84 -1.83 -0.56 -8.05
CA LEU A 84 -3.26 -0.69 -7.82
C LEU A 84 -3.89 0.70 -7.98
N ASN A 85 -4.83 0.83 -8.90
CA ASN A 85 -5.53 2.09 -9.17
C ASN A 85 -6.85 2.14 -8.40
N PRO A 86 -7.37 3.32 -8.05
CA PRO A 86 -8.67 3.45 -7.39
C PRO A 86 -9.77 2.76 -8.20
N ALA A 87 -10.59 1.95 -7.54
CA ALA A 87 -11.66 1.18 -8.18
C ALA A 87 -12.95 2.00 -8.39
N GLY A 88 -13.01 3.24 -7.90
CA GLY A 88 -14.13 4.16 -8.12
C GLY A 88 -15.41 3.75 -7.39
N ILE A 89 -15.30 3.20 -6.19
CA ILE A 89 -16.43 2.61 -5.48
C ILE A 89 -16.88 3.51 -4.35
N LYS A 90 -18.12 3.98 -4.49
CA LYS A 90 -18.69 4.99 -3.63
C LYS A 90 -18.67 4.55 -2.16
N GLY A 91 -18.01 5.34 -1.32
CA GLY A 91 -17.95 5.14 0.13
C GLY A 91 -16.94 4.08 0.57
N GLU A 92 -16.09 3.57 -0.33
CA GLU A 92 -15.06 2.59 -0.01
C GLU A 92 -13.74 2.98 -0.69
N LEU A 93 -12.67 3.05 0.09
CA LEU A 93 -11.34 3.25 -0.45
C LEU A 93 -10.80 1.90 -0.93
N ALA A 94 -11.05 1.60 -2.20
CA ALA A 94 -10.67 0.34 -2.83
C ALA A 94 -9.75 0.57 -4.03
N PHE A 95 -8.75 -0.29 -4.17
CA PHE A 95 -7.80 -0.28 -5.27
C PHE A 95 -7.76 -1.64 -5.96
N PHE A 96 -7.57 -1.60 -7.28
CA PHE A 96 -7.46 -2.78 -8.11
C PHE A 96 -6.28 -2.67 -9.06
N GLY A 97 -5.54 -3.76 -9.19
CA GLY A 97 -4.52 -3.94 -10.20
C GLY A 97 -4.65 -5.32 -10.81
N SER A 98 -4.45 -5.40 -12.11
CA SER A 98 -4.33 -6.67 -12.81
C SER A 98 -3.21 -6.55 -13.79
N ALA A 99 -2.52 -7.67 -14.00
CA ALA A 99 -1.43 -7.69 -14.94
C ALA A 99 -1.37 -9.07 -15.59
N LYS A 100 -1.38 -9.07 -16.92
CA LYS A 100 -1.55 -10.29 -17.71
C LYS A 100 -0.20 -10.89 -18.05
N GLY A 101 -0.11 -12.22 -17.94
CA GLY A 101 1.06 -13.00 -18.36
C GLY A 101 2.17 -13.07 -17.32
N GLU A 102 3.33 -13.55 -17.74
CA GLU A 102 4.47 -13.87 -16.85
C GLU A 102 5.23 -12.63 -16.34
N SER A 103 4.88 -11.43 -16.79
CA SER A 103 5.58 -10.20 -16.40
C SER A 103 5.49 -9.88 -14.91
N ASN A 104 4.58 -10.53 -14.17
CA ASN A 104 4.38 -10.35 -12.72
C ASN A 104 4.66 -11.63 -11.95
N ALA A 105 5.55 -12.46 -12.49
CA ALA A 105 6.09 -13.60 -11.77
C ALA A 105 6.86 -13.12 -10.54
N ILE A 106 6.53 -13.70 -9.40
CA ILE A 106 7.18 -13.49 -8.12
C ILE A 106 7.86 -14.76 -7.70
N LYS A 107 9.17 -14.65 -7.47
CA LYS A 107 9.95 -15.73 -6.88
C LYS A 107 9.92 -15.58 -5.36
N LEU A 108 9.32 -16.56 -4.71
CA LEU A 108 9.22 -16.64 -3.26
C LEU A 108 10.52 -17.19 -2.64
N PRO A 109 10.76 -16.96 -1.33
CA PRO A 109 11.99 -17.40 -0.66
C PRO A 109 12.22 -18.92 -0.68
N ASP A 110 11.16 -19.71 -0.76
CA ASP A 110 11.21 -21.18 -0.86
C ASP A 110 11.59 -21.69 -2.26
N GLY A 111 11.72 -20.79 -3.24
CA GLY A 111 12.02 -21.09 -4.62
C GLY A 111 10.80 -21.28 -5.52
N LEU A 112 9.57 -21.23 -4.98
CA LEU A 112 8.34 -21.23 -5.76
C LEU A 112 8.23 -19.94 -6.57
N THR A 113 7.78 -20.06 -7.82
CA THR A 113 7.38 -18.90 -8.62
C THR A 113 5.86 -18.88 -8.70
N THR A 114 5.24 -17.79 -8.29
CA THR A 114 3.82 -17.52 -8.48
C THR A 114 3.64 -16.32 -9.39
N ILE A 115 2.44 -16.10 -9.94
CA ILE A 115 2.11 -14.91 -10.72
C ILE A 115 0.93 -14.25 -10.04
N ILE A 116 1.00 -12.95 -9.80
CA ILE A 116 -0.19 -12.20 -9.38
C ILE A 116 -0.95 -11.81 -10.65
N TYR A 117 -2.09 -12.47 -10.85
CA TYR A 117 -3.00 -12.22 -11.97
C TYR A 117 -3.79 -10.93 -11.75
N SER A 118 -4.36 -10.81 -10.55
CA SER A 118 -5.08 -9.63 -10.09
C SER A 118 -4.91 -9.47 -8.58
N ALA A 119 -5.07 -8.24 -8.10
CA ALA A 119 -4.98 -7.88 -6.70
C ALA A 119 -6.01 -6.81 -6.38
N TRP A 120 -6.75 -7.05 -5.30
CA TRP A 120 -7.62 -6.07 -4.65
C TRP A 120 -7.04 -5.66 -3.31
N LEU A 121 -7.17 -4.37 -3.01
CA LEU A 121 -6.90 -3.80 -1.70
C LEU A 121 -8.10 -2.93 -1.30
N VAL A 122 -8.59 -3.10 -0.08
CA VAL A 122 -9.65 -2.26 0.49
C VAL A 122 -9.19 -1.73 1.84
N ILE A 123 -9.36 -0.42 2.02
CA ILE A 123 -9.07 0.32 3.25
C ILE A 123 -10.42 0.81 3.80
N LYS A 124 -10.82 0.32 4.97
CA LYS A 124 -12.11 0.69 5.57
C LYS A 124 -12.07 0.67 7.09
N ASP A 125 -12.44 1.77 7.74
CA ASP A 125 -12.67 1.84 9.19
C ASP A 125 -11.56 1.14 10.00
N ASP A 126 -10.31 1.52 9.75
CA ASP A 126 -9.08 0.95 10.34
C ASP A 126 -8.79 -0.54 10.02
N GLN A 127 -9.55 -1.12 9.10
CA GLN A 127 -9.35 -2.46 8.57
C GLN A 127 -8.84 -2.41 7.14
N ASN A 128 -7.61 -2.90 6.97
CA ASN A 128 -7.01 -3.13 5.67
C ASN A 128 -7.24 -4.61 5.31
N MET A 129 -7.65 -4.86 4.07
CA MET A 129 -7.96 -6.19 3.59
C MET A 129 -7.54 -6.31 2.13
N ALA A 130 -7.10 -7.50 1.73
CA ALA A 130 -6.63 -7.75 0.38
C ALA A 130 -7.04 -9.14 -0.11
N SER A 131 -7.13 -9.28 -1.43
CA SER A 131 -7.38 -10.56 -2.09
C SER A 131 -6.66 -10.61 -3.43
N PHE A 132 -5.90 -11.69 -3.65
CA PHE A 132 -5.09 -11.91 -4.84
C PHE A 132 -5.59 -13.12 -5.60
N LYS A 133 -5.71 -12.97 -6.92
CA LYS A 133 -5.72 -14.12 -7.84
C LYS A 133 -4.29 -14.45 -8.24
N LEU A 134 -3.93 -15.70 -8.06
CA LEU A 134 -2.61 -16.23 -8.31
C LEU A 134 -2.62 -17.24 -9.45
N GLY A 135 -1.46 -17.35 -10.10
CA GLY A 135 -1.24 -18.24 -11.24
C GLY A 135 -1.57 -17.61 -12.59
N LEU A 136 -1.19 -18.29 -13.67
CA LEU A 136 -1.48 -17.83 -15.04
C LEU A 136 -2.97 -17.79 -15.37
N ASP A 137 -3.75 -18.66 -14.72
CA ASP A 137 -5.19 -18.81 -14.92
C ASP A 137 -6.03 -18.19 -13.80
N GLY A 138 -5.39 -17.63 -12.77
CA GLY A 138 -6.08 -16.98 -11.65
C GLY A 138 -6.93 -17.92 -10.79
N LYS A 139 -6.68 -19.24 -10.81
CA LYS A 139 -7.54 -20.20 -10.07
C LYS A 139 -7.30 -20.24 -8.57
N LEU A 140 -6.10 -19.85 -8.12
CA LEU A 140 -5.82 -19.77 -6.70
C LEU A 140 -6.20 -18.38 -6.19
N ILE A 141 -7.12 -18.30 -5.23
CA ILE A 141 -7.49 -17.06 -4.57
C ILE A 141 -7.03 -17.11 -3.12
N LEU A 142 -6.12 -16.22 -2.76
CA LEU A 142 -5.71 -15.98 -1.38
C LEU A 142 -6.22 -14.62 -0.92
N SER A 143 -6.73 -14.55 0.30
CA SER A 143 -7.26 -13.33 0.89
C SER A 143 -6.83 -13.21 2.35
N THR A 144 -6.92 -12.01 2.90
CA THR A 144 -6.81 -11.79 4.35
C THR A 144 -8.01 -12.43 5.07
N GLU A 145 -7.85 -12.85 6.33
CA GLU A 145 -8.95 -13.46 7.10
C GLU A 145 -10.22 -12.60 7.15
N ASN A 146 -10.05 -11.28 7.29
CA ASN A 146 -11.13 -10.30 7.35
C ASN A 146 -11.79 -9.98 6.00
N TRP A 147 -11.42 -10.67 4.91
CA TRP A 147 -11.99 -10.43 3.60
C TRP A 147 -13.49 -10.80 3.55
N PRO A 148 -14.40 -9.92 3.10
CA PRO A 148 -15.82 -10.18 3.18
C PRO A 148 -16.25 -11.38 2.29
N GLU A 149 -17.03 -12.31 2.85
CA GLU A 149 -17.50 -13.52 2.14
C GLU A 149 -18.45 -13.19 0.99
N ASP A 150 -19.35 -12.23 1.17
CA ASP A 150 -20.35 -11.82 0.17
C ASP A 150 -19.88 -10.64 -0.68
N SER A 151 -18.56 -10.52 -0.84
CA SER A 151 -18.04 -9.33 -1.45
C SER A 151 -18.29 -9.29 -2.95
N LYS A 152 -18.83 -8.15 -3.41
CA LYS A 152 -18.95 -7.77 -4.84
C LYS A 152 -17.62 -7.86 -5.61
N TRP A 153 -16.53 -8.06 -4.89
CA TRP A 153 -15.16 -8.21 -5.36
C TRP A 153 -14.87 -9.60 -5.93
N LYS A 154 -15.61 -10.65 -5.54
CA LYS A 154 -15.34 -12.04 -5.97
C LYS A 154 -15.44 -12.28 -7.48
N GLU A 155 -16.26 -11.51 -8.20
CA GLU A 155 -16.40 -11.64 -9.65
C GLU A 155 -15.34 -10.86 -10.44
N ALA A 156 -14.65 -9.91 -9.80
CA ALA A 156 -13.70 -9.00 -10.44
C ALA A 156 -12.25 -9.16 -9.95
N ALA A 157 -12.04 -9.72 -8.75
CA ALA A 157 -10.82 -10.44 -8.43
C ALA A 157 -10.70 -11.50 -9.48
#